data_AF-A0A163ESH7-F1
#
_entry.id   AF-A0A163ESH7-F1
#
_cell.length_a   1.000
_cell.length_b   1.000
_cell.length_c   1.000
_cell.angle_alpha   90.00
_cell.angle_beta   90.00
_cell.angle_gamma   90.00
#
_symmetry.space_group_name_H-M   'P 1'
#
loop_
_entity.id
_entity.type
_entity.pdbx_description
1 polymer ?
#
loop_
_entity_poly.entity_id
_entity_poly.type
_entity_poly.pdbx_seq_one_letter_code
_entity_poly.pdbx_strand_id
1 'polypeptide(L)'
;MTKRMMEKWREEGLITSEHLAEMQQDADSIIIPLGITLLHNKIGRGFPFMKADKWKFWCLVYSPVLLAGRLPSEDLCDWMEFVHACKYLARPSITVEDLSHAHDFLKSFGQKC
;
A
#
# COMPACT_ATOMS: atom_id res chain seq x y z
N MET A 1 -9.29 2.75 -3.77
CA MET A 1 -8.09 3.03 -4.57
C MET A 1 -7.07 1.90 -4.49
N THR A 2 -6.54 1.58 -3.29
CA THR A 2 -5.49 0.56 -3.09
C THR A 2 -5.71 -0.77 -3.82
N LYS A 3 -6.90 -1.36 -3.70
CA LYS A 3 -7.25 -2.60 -4.42
C LYS A 3 -7.12 -2.43 -5.94
N ARG A 4 -7.60 -1.33 -6.50
CA ARG A 4 -7.57 -1.05 -7.94
C ARG A 4 -6.15 -0.88 -8.46
N MET A 5 -5.26 -0.25 -7.69
CA MET A 5 -3.85 -0.13 -8.07
C MET A 5 -3.16 -1.49 -8.14
N MET A 6 -3.38 -2.35 -7.13
CA MET A 6 -2.85 -3.71 -7.16
C MET A 6 -3.40 -4.53 -8.33
N GLU A 7 -4.68 -4.38 -8.68
CA GLU A 7 -5.27 -5.02 -9.86
C GLU A 7 -4.60 -4.52 -11.15
N LYS A 8 -4.49 -3.20 -11.31
CA LYS A 8 -3.88 -2.57 -12.49
C LYS A 8 -2.42 -3.01 -12.69
N TRP A 9 -1.59 -2.97 -11.66
CA TRP A 9 -0.18 -3.39 -11.76
C TRP A 9 -0.02 -4.88 -12.08
N ARG A 10 -1.00 -5.71 -11.71
CA ARG A 10 -1.02 -7.12 -12.12
C ARG A 10 -1.43 -7.29 -13.57
N GLU A 11 -2.41 -6.52 -14.04
CA GLU A 11 -2.84 -6.50 -15.44
C GLU A 11 -1.73 -6.00 -16.37
N GLU A 12 -0.95 -5.01 -15.94
CA GLU A 12 0.21 -4.46 -16.66
C GLU A 12 1.48 -5.32 -16.52
N GLY A 13 1.43 -6.40 -15.72
CA GLY A 13 2.57 -7.31 -15.52
C GLY A 13 3.69 -6.80 -14.62
N LEU A 14 3.51 -5.62 -14.00
CA LEU A 14 4.49 -5.04 -13.07
C LEU A 14 4.61 -5.85 -11.76
N ILE A 15 3.50 -6.46 -11.32
CA ILE A 15 3.48 -7.35 -10.16
C ILE A 15 3.03 -8.75 -10.60
N THR A 16 3.96 -9.70 -10.54
CA THR A 16 3.72 -11.10 -10.91
C THR A 16 3.25 -11.93 -9.72
N SER A 17 2.79 -13.16 -9.97
CA SER A 17 2.48 -14.12 -8.91
C SER A 17 3.72 -14.51 -8.09
N GLU A 18 4.90 -14.49 -8.70
CA GLU A 18 6.18 -14.72 -8.01
C GLU A 18 6.48 -13.59 -7.02
N HIS A 19 6.35 -12.33 -7.46
CA HIS A 19 6.47 -11.18 -6.56
C HIS A 19 5.49 -11.28 -5.37
N LEU A 20 4.25 -11.70 -5.60
CA LEU A 20 3.26 -11.89 -4.53
C LEU A 20 3.69 -12.98 -3.53
N ALA A 21 4.26 -14.09 -4.01
CA ALA A 21 4.73 -15.18 -3.16
C ALA A 21 5.92 -14.73 -2.28
N GLU A 22 6.89 -14.03 -2.85
CA GLU A 22 8.01 -13.45 -2.12
C GLU A 22 7.53 -12.41 -1.10
N MET A 23 6.65 -11.50 -1.49
CA MET A 23 6.08 -10.51 -0.57
C MET A 23 5.34 -11.16 0.59
N GLN A 24 4.74 -12.34 0.41
CA GLN A 24 4.13 -13.08 1.51
C GLN A 24 5.19 -13.61 2.48
N GLN A 25 6.30 -14.16 1.98
CA GLN A 25 7.40 -14.64 2.81
C GLN A 25 8.01 -13.49 3.63
N ASP A 26 8.25 -12.35 2.98
CA ASP A 26 8.72 -11.14 3.66
C ASP A 26 7.71 -10.67 4.70
N ALA A 27 6.43 -10.58 4.34
CA ALA A 27 5.37 -10.14 5.25
C ALA A 27 5.27 -11.00 6.52
N ASP A 28 5.50 -12.30 6.39
CA ASP A 28 5.47 -13.25 7.52
C ASP A 28 6.70 -13.10 8.43
N SER A 29 7.78 -12.46 7.96
CA SER A 29 8.99 -12.15 8.74
C SER A 29 8.96 -10.78 9.44
N ILE A 30 8.05 -9.88 9.03
CA ILE A 30 7.94 -8.54 9.62
C ILE A 30 7.46 -8.67 11.07
N ILE A 31 8.23 -8.10 12.01
CA ILE A 31 7.79 -7.92 13.39
C ILE A 31 6.82 -6.75 13.43
N ILE A 32 5.56 -7.03 13.72
CA ILE A 32 4.50 -6.02 13.70
C ILE A 32 4.09 -5.65 15.13
N PRO A 33 3.96 -4.34 15.45
CA PRO A 33 3.43 -3.87 16.72
C PRO A 33 2.03 -4.42 17.04
N LEU A 34 1.73 -4.55 18.33
CA LEU A 34 0.41 -4.97 18.81
C LEU A 34 -0.70 -4.06 18.24
N GLY A 35 -1.76 -4.65 17.70
CA GLY A 35 -2.93 -3.92 17.19
C GLY A 35 -2.98 -3.71 15.66
N ILE A 36 -1.97 -4.17 14.91
CA ILE A 36 -2.04 -4.25 13.44
C ILE A 36 -2.52 -5.64 13.02
N THR A 37 -3.43 -5.69 12.04
CA THR A 37 -3.94 -6.96 11.51
C THR A 37 -2.93 -7.64 10.59
N LEU A 38 -2.56 -8.87 10.92
CA LEU A 38 -1.71 -9.72 10.09
C LEU A 38 -2.40 -10.12 8.78
N LEU A 39 -1.66 -10.07 7.67
CA LEU A 39 -2.12 -10.43 6.32
C LEU A 39 -1.72 -11.87 5.93
N HIS A 40 -1.91 -12.83 6.84
CA HIS A 40 -1.56 -14.23 6.62
C HIS A 40 -2.17 -14.81 5.33
N ASN A 41 -1.31 -15.34 4.47
CA ASN A 41 -1.68 -16.00 3.21
C ASN A 41 -2.58 -15.16 2.30
N LYS A 42 -2.66 -13.84 2.50
CA LYS A 42 -3.51 -12.96 1.70
C LYS A 42 -2.74 -12.38 0.53
N ILE A 43 -1.49 -12.00 0.72
CA ILE A 43 -0.66 -11.35 -0.30
C ILE A 43 -0.32 -12.36 -1.39
N GLY A 44 0.27 -13.50 -0.99
CA GLY A 44 0.70 -14.56 -1.93
C GLY A 44 -0.44 -15.18 -2.74
N ARG A 45 -1.69 -15.04 -2.28
CA ARG A 45 -2.89 -15.54 -2.99
C ARG A 45 -3.59 -14.46 -3.83
N GLY A 46 -3.04 -13.25 -3.94
CA GLY A 46 -3.65 -12.15 -4.70
C GLY A 46 -4.84 -11.49 -4.00
N PHE A 47 -4.78 -11.34 -2.68
CA PHE A 47 -5.72 -10.58 -1.84
C PHE A 47 -7.19 -11.08 -1.81
N PRO A 48 -7.46 -12.40 -1.76
CA PRO A 48 -8.82 -12.92 -1.83
C PRO A 48 -9.65 -12.53 -0.61
N PHE A 49 -10.84 -11.99 -0.86
CA PHE A 49 -11.84 -11.58 0.14
C PHE A 49 -11.27 -10.68 1.24
N MET A 50 -10.31 -9.81 0.88
CA MET A 50 -9.70 -8.89 1.84
C MET A 50 -10.68 -7.75 2.18
N LYS A 51 -10.99 -7.61 3.47
CA LYS A 51 -11.89 -6.57 4.01
C LYS A 51 -11.20 -5.20 4.07
N ALA A 52 -11.98 -4.14 4.25
CA ALA A 52 -11.51 -2.75 4.21
C ALA A 52 -10.42 -2.43 5.24
N ASP A 53 -10.55 -2.96 6.46
CA ASP A 53 -9.54 -2.85 7.53
C ASP A 53 -8.19 -3.46 7.12
N LYS A 54 -8.20 -4.62 6.48
CA LYS A 54 -6.98 -5.25 5.95
C LYS A 54 -6.39 -4.47 4.78
N TRP A 55 -7.22 -3.89 3.92
CA TRP A 55 -6.74 -2.97 2.87
C TRP A 55 -6.10 -1.71 3.44
N LYS A 56 -6.59 -1.20 4.58
CA LYS A 56 -5.96 -0.09 5.29
C LYS A 56 -4.55 -0.47 5.74
N PHE A 57 -4.37 -1.63 6.39
CA PHE A 57 -3.04 -2.07 6.82
C PHE A 57 -2.12 -2.39 5.65
N TRP A 58 -2.64 -3.00 4.57
CA TRP A 58 -1.87 -3.18 3.34
C TRP A 58 -1.35 -1.84 2.82
N CYS A 59 -2.23 -0.84 2.68
CA CYS A 59 -1.86 0.49 2.20
C CYS A 59 -0.79 1.15 3.09
N LEU A 60 -1.06 1.23 4.40
CA LEU A 60 -0.27 2.08 5.30
C LEU A 60 1.02 1.44 5.82
N VAL A 61 1.05 0.11 5.94
CA VAL A 61 2.12 -0.63 6.63
C VAL A 61 2.90 -1.51 5.66
N TYR A 62 2.20 -2.41 4.95
CA TYR A 62 2.88 -3.44 4.18
C TYR A 62 3.37 -2.95 2.82
N SER A 63 2.51 -2.28 2.05
CA SER A 63 2.81 -1.90 0.67
C SER A 63 4.05 -1.00 0.49
N PRO A 64 4.35 -0.03 1.39
CA PRO A 64 5.56 0.79 1.26
C PRO A 64 6.86 -0.02 1.31
N VAL A 65 6.86 -1.09 2.10
CA VAL A 65 8.04 -1.94 2.31
C VAL A 65 8.08 -3.06 1.29
N LEU A 66 6.97 -3.75 1.08
CA LEU A 66 6.93 -4.95 0.26
C LEU A 66 7.01 -4.68 -1.25
N LEU A 67 6.54 -3.50 -1.70
CA LEU A 67 6.66 -3.09 -3.11
C LEU A 67 8.05 -2.54 -3.44
N ALA A 68 8.85 -2.16 -2.45
CA ALA A 68 10.20 -1.69 -2.67
C ALA A 68 11.06 -2.78 -3.31
N GLY A 69 11.73 -2.44 -4.43
CA GLY A 69 12.52 -3.39 -5.22
C GLY A 69 11.72 -4.34 -6.11
N ARG A 70 10.38 -4.30 -6.07
CA ARG A 70 9.49 -5.16 -6.88
C ARG A 70 8.63 -4.38 -7.87
N LEU A 71 8.30 -3.13 -7.52
CA LEU A 71 7.61 -2.19 -8.39
C LEU A 71 8.64 -1.22 -8.99
N PRO A 72 8.50 -0.78 -10.26
CA PRO A 72 9.36 0.26 -10.81
C PRO A 72 9.41 1.49 -9.91
N SER A 73 10.58 2.13 -9.81
CA SER A 73 10.79 3.22 -8.86
C SER A 73 9.85 4.40 -9.07
N GLU A 74 9.50 4.70 -10.32
CA GLU A 74 8.55 5.76 -10.66
C GLU A 74 7.15 5.45 -10.13
N ASP A 75 6.64 4.24 -10.36
CA ASP A 75 5.33 3.80 -9.87
C ASP A 75 5.30 3.69 -8.34
N LEU A 76 6.43 3.31 -7.71
CA LEU A 76 6.56 3.28 -6.26
C LEU A 76 6.58 4.69 -5.66
N CYS A 77 7.30 5.63 -6.28
CA CYS A 77 7.36 7.01 -5.83
C CYS A 77 5.97 7.65 -5.90
N ASP A 78 5.27 7.47 -7.02
CA ASP A 78 3.88 7.91 -7.19
C ASP A 78 2.96 7.26 -6.14
N TRP A 79 3.06 5.94 -5.93
CA TRP A 79 2.29 5.23 -4.90
C TRP A 79 2.53 5.78 -3.49
N MET A 80 3.76 6.18 -3.18
CA MET A 80 4.09 6.73 -1.87
C MET A 80 3.36 8.05 -1.59
N GLU A 81 3.02 8.86 -2.60
CA GLU A 81 2.19 10.04 -2.41
C GLU A 81 0.78 9.67 -1.94
N PHE A 82 0.17 8.65 -2.55
CA PHE A 82 -1.12 8.14 -2.09
C PHE A 82 -1.04 7.58 -0.66
N VAL A 83 0.04 6.87 -0.32
CA VAL A 83 0.27 6.35 1.04
C VAL A 83 0.42 7.50 2.04
N HIS A 84 1.17 8.56 1.71
CA HIS A 84 1.35 9.72 2.57
C HIS A 84 0.02 10.42 2.86
N ALA A 85 -0.80 10.68 1.82
CA ALA A 85 -2.15 11.19 2.00
C ALA A 85 -2.97 10.30 2.95
N CYS A 86 -2.96 8.99 2.74
CA CYS A 86 -3.71 8.05 3.57
C CYS A 86 -3.21 8.05 5.03
N LYS A 87 -1.91 8.24 5.29
CA LYS A 87 -1.36 8.32 6.65
C LYS A 87 -1.93 9.51 7.41
N TYR A 88 -2.04 10.68 6.78
CA TYR A 88 -2.69 11.84 7.38
C TYR A 88 -4.19 11.60 7.62
N LEU A 89 -4.90 11.09 6.61
CA LEU A 89 -6.35 10.85 6.68
C LEU A 89 -6.75 9.72 7.64
N ALA A 90 -5.82 8.82 7.98
CA ALA A 90 -6.07 7.72 8.90
C ALA A 90 -5.73 8.05 10.36
N ARG A 91 -5.26 9.26 10.66
CA ARG A 91 -4.96 9.70 12.04
C ARG A 91 -6.24 9.73 12.90
N PRO A 92 -6.15 9.45 14.21
CA PRO A 92 -7.31 9.52 15.11
C PRO A 92 -7.96 10.90 15.17
N SER A 93 -7.17 11.95 14.96
CA SER A 93 -7.60 13.34 14.88
C SER A 93 -6.88 14.01 13.71
N ILE A 94 -7.58 14.89 13.00
CA ILE A 94 -7.08 15.54 11.78
C ILE A 94 -7.24 17.06 11.95
N THR A 95 -6.16 17.80 11.74
CA THR A 95 -6.16 19.27 11.71
C THR A 95 -6.35 19.80 10.29
N VAL A 96 -6.57 21.11 10.16
CA VAL A 96 -6.63 21.76 8.83
C VAL A 96 -5.29 21.64 8.09
N GLU A 97 -4.17 21.71 8.82
CA GLU A 97 -2.83 21.52 8.27
C GLU A 97 -2.63 20.08 7.76
N ASP A 98 -3.07 19.07 8.53
CA ASP A 98 -3.06 17.68 8.09
C ASP A 98 -3.88 17.48 6.80
N LEU A 99 -5.03 18.15 6.68
CA LEU A 99 -5.85 18.12 5.48
C LEU A 99 -5.15 18.80 4.29
N SER A 100 -4.44 19.90 4.51
CA SER A 100 -3.66 20.56 3.47
C SER A 100 -2.58 19.63 2.93
N HIS A 101 -1.81 18.99 3.82
CA HIS A 101 -0.81 18.01 3.40
C HIS A 101 -1.43 16.83 2.66
N ALA A 102 -2.51 16.25 3.19
CA ALA A 102 -3.21 15.16 2.51
C ALA A 102 -3.70 15.57 1.11
N HIS A 103 -4.19 16.81 0.96
CA HIS A 103 -4.60 17.35 -0.33
C HIS A 103 -3.44 17.46 -1.30
N ASP A 104 -2.31 18.02 -0.88
CA ASP A 104 -1.13 18.19 -1.73
C ASP A 104 -0.61 16.83 -2.22
N PHE A 105 -0.53 15.84 -1.33
CA PHE A 105 -0.16 14.47 -1.71
C PHE A 105 -1.13 13.83 -2.70
N LEU A 106 -2.43 14.01 -2.52
CA LEU A 106 -3.44 13.51 -3.47
C LEU A 106 -3.38 14.22 -4.82
N LYS A 107 -2.96 15.49 -4.84
CA LYS A 107 -2.77 16.26 -6.08
C LYS A 107 -1.57 15.75 -6.86
N SER A 108 -0.47 15.44 -6.17
CA SER A 108 0.75 14.88 -6.78
C SER A 108 0.54 13.44 -7.26
N PHE A 109 -0.28 12.65 -6.58
CA PHE A 109 -0.56 11.27 -6.96
C PHE A 109 -1.15 11.15 -8.36
N GLY A 110 -0.55 10.29 -9.19
CA GLY A 110 -0.92 10.04 -10.57
C GLY A 110 -0.36 11.06 -11.56
N GLN A 111 0.42 12.05 -11.10
CA GLN A 111 1.07 13.02 -12.00
C GLN A 111 2.37 12.49 -12.61
N LYS A 112 2.88 11.33 -12.13
CA LYS A 112 4.18 10.71 -12.44
C LYS A 112 5.37 11.68 -12.22
N CYS A 113 6.37 11.23 -11.47
CA CYS A 113 7.57 12.01 -11.20
C CYS A 113 8.35 12.36 -12.47
#